data_AF-A0A142W270-F1
#
_entry.id   AF-A0A142W270-F1
#
_cell.length_a   1.000
_cell.length_b   1.000
_cell.length_c   1.000
_cell.angle_alpha   90.00
_cell.angle_beta   90.00
_cell.angle_gamma   90.00
#
_symmetry.space_group_name_H-M   'P 1'
#
loop_
_entity.id
_entity.type
_entity.pdbx_description
1 polymer ?
#
loop_
_entity_poly.entity_id
_entity_poly.type
_entity_poly.pdbx_seq_one_letter_code
_entity_poly.pdbx_strand_id
1 'polypeptide(L)'
;MQILQQAAADYHGLILDIGAATGLPDAMLHLHAGMLIFLATALVVRRGLHDILPLGIVIIAACGNEVLDRINLGNWNWPDTRMDLFNTIVWPLATLLVARTVRGRRSAAADKKAPAEPVTEPAAANPDFT
;
A
#
# COMPACT_ATOMS: atom_id res chain seq x y z
N MET A 1 6.38 26.50 -18.35
CA MET A 1 6.87 26.60 -16.96
C MET A 1 5.90 27.33 -16.03
N GLN A 2 5.29 28.46 -16.43
CA GLN A 2 4.29 29.16 -15.60
C GLN A 2 3.12 28.30 -15.12
N ILE A 3 2.50 27.49 -16.00
CA ILE A 3 1.37 26.63 -15.64
C ILE A 3 1.74 25.62 -14.52
N LEU A 4 2.93 25.01 -14.62
CA LEU A 4 3.39 24.03 -13.63
C LEU A 4 3.71 24.68 -12.28
N GLN A 5 4.29 25.88 -12.29
CA GLN A 5 4.51 26.63 -11.06
C GLN A 5 3.20 27.06 -10.40
N GLN A 6 2.23 27.55 -11.17
CA GLN A 6 0.93 27.92 -10.63
C GLN A 6 0.24 26.71 -10.00
N ALA A 7 0.23 25.57 -10.71
CA ALA A 7 -0.36 24.34 -10.17
C ALA A 7 0.34 23.87 -8.89
N ALA A 8 1.67 23.96 -8.79
CA ALA A 8 2.41 23.62 -7.58
C ALA A 8 2.09 24.57 -6.41
N ALA A 9 1.95 25.87 -6.68
CA ALA A 9 1.59 26.86 -5.67
C ALA A 9 0.15 26.67 -5.18
N ASP A 10 -0.81 26.44 -6.09
CA ASP A 10 -2.21 26.17 -5.76
C ASP A 10 -2.33 24.88 -4.92
N TYR A 11 -1.58 23.84 -5.31
CA TYR A 11 -1.53 22.58 -4.57
C TYR A 11 -0.96 22.75 -3.15
N HIS A 12 0.15 23.48 -3.01
CA HIS A 12 0.74 23.76 -1.72
C HIS A 12 -0.22 24.56 -0.82
N GLY A 13 -0.92 25.55 -1.39
CA GLY A 13 -1.97 26.30 -0.67
C GLY A 13 -3.08 25.38 -0.15
N LEU A 14 -3.56 24.45 -0.96
CA LEU A 14 -4.57 23.47 -0.55
C LEU A 14 -4.12 22.60 0.63
N ILE A 15 -2.86 22.15 0.63
CA ILE A 15 -2.31 21.36 1.76
C ILE A 15 -2.35 22.19 3.05
N LEU A 16 -1.92 23.45 2.99
CA LEU A 16 -1.94 24.36 4.13
C LEU A 16 -3.37 24.61 4.63
N ASP A 17 -4.33 24.78 3.72
CA ASP A 17 -5.75 24.96 4.07
C ASP A 17 -6.31 23.71 4.77
N ILE A 18 -5.93 22.51 4.31
CA ILE A 18 -6.32 21.25 4.96
C ILE A 18 -5.68 21.17 6.36
N GLY A 19 -4.41 21.52 6.51
CA GLY A 19 -3.74 21.56 7.81
C GLY A 19 -4.40 22.55 8.77
N ALA A 20 -4.71 23.76 8.30
CA ALA A 20 -5.39 24.78 9.07
C ALA A 20 -6.82 24.35 9.48
N ALA A 21 -7.57 23.74 8.56
CA ALA A 21 -8.94 23.31 8.82
C ALA A 21 -9.02 22.11 9.78
N THR A 22 -8.03 21.20 9.73
CA THR A 22 -7.99 20.02 10.61
C THR A 22 -7.31 20.27 11.94
N GLY A 23 -6.42 21.27 12.02
CA GLY A 23 -5.55 21.51 13.18
C GLY A 23 -4.53 20.40 13.42
N LEU A 24 -4.35 19.49 12.46
CA LEU A 24 -3.42 18.37 12.58
C LEU A 24 -1.99 18.85 12.32
N PRO A 25 -1.00 18.30 13.05
CA PRO A 25 0.39 18.45 12.68
C PRO A 25 0.64 17.90 11.28
N ASP A 26 1.55 18.53 10.56
CA ASP A 26 1.94 18.15 9.19
C ASP A 26 2.28 16.65 9.06
N ALA A 27 3.13 16.13 9.96
CA ALA A 27 3.47 14.71 10.02
C ALA A 27 2.24 13.76 10.15
N MET A 28 1.17 14.21 10.82
CA MET A 28 -0.08 13.44 10.92
C MET A 28 -0.86 13.48 9.62
N LEU A 29 -0.85 14.58 8.87
CA LEU A 29 -1.47 14.65 7.55
C LEU A 29 -0.80 13.68 6.58
N HIS A 30 0.54 13.66 6.55
CA HIS A 30 1.31 12.73 5.72
C HIS A 30 1.01 11.26 6.04
N LEU A 31 0.88 10.94 7.33
CA LEU A 31 0.49 9.61 7.78
C LEU A 31 -0.91 9.22 7.30
N HIS A 32 -1.91 10.08 7.49
CA HIS A 32 -3.28 9.81 7.09
C HIS A 32 -3.42 9.76 5.57
N ALA A 33 -2.75 10.65 4.84
CA ALA A 33 -2.73 10.67 3.39
C ALA A 33 -2.17 9.35 2.82
N GLY A 34 -1.04 8.86 3.36
CA GLY A 34 -0.46 7.58 2.95
C GLY A 34 -1.40 6.40 3.15
N MET A 35 -2.03 6.33 4.33
CA MET A 35 -3.01 5.28 4.62
C MET A 35 -4.28 5.38 3.77
N LEU A 36 -4.79 6.59 3.55
CA LEU A 36 -5.97 6.82 2.72
C LEU A 36 -5.71 6.39 1.27
N ILE A 37 -4.58 6.82 0.69
CA ILE A 37 -4.17 6.44 -0.67
C ILE A 37 -3.99 4.92 -0.77
N PHE A 38 -3.36 4.28 0.21
CA PHE A 38 -3.18 2.83 0.25
C PHE A 38 -4.52 2.08 0.21
N LEU A 39 -5.43 2.43 1.11
CA LEU A 39 -6.74 1.78 1.25
C LEU A 39 -7.63 2.05 0.04
N ALA A 40 -7.67 3.30 -0.44
CA ALA A 40 -8.43 3.68 -1.60
C ALA A 40 -7.92 2.96 -2.86
N THR A 41 -6.61 2.86 -3.05
CA THR A 41 -6.02 2.14 -4.19
C THR A 41 -6.38 0.66 -4.15
N ALA A 42 -6.25 0.03 -2.98
CA ALA A 42 -6.63 -1.38 -2.82
C ALA A 42 -8.11 -1.60 -3.15
N LEU A 43 -8.98 -0.69 -2.71
CA LEU A 43 -10.42 -0.73 -2.99
C LEU A 43 -10.73 -0.55 -4.48
N VAL A 44 -10.17 0.49 -5.11
CA VAL A 44 -10.43 0.85 -6.52
C VAL A 44 -9.91 -0.20 -7.47
N VAL A 45 -8.68 -0.68 -7.26
CA VAL A 45 -8.07 -1.73 -8.09
C VAL A 45 -8.59 -3.12 -7.70
N ARG A 46 -9.41 -3.21 -6.65
CA ARG A 46 -10.00 -4.46 -6.12
C ARG A 46 -8.95 -5.51 -5.78
N ARG A 47 -7.78 -5.06 -5.33
CA ARG A 47 -6.69 -5.92 -4.85
C ARG A 47 -6.72 -5.99 -3.33
N GLY A 48 -6.28 -7.10 -2.77
CA GLY A 48 -6.18 -7.21 -1.31
C GLY A 48 -5.00 -6.41 -0.76
N LEU A 49 -5.07 -6.03 0.51
CA LEU A 49 -4.00 -5.29 1.22
C LEU A 49 -2.65 -6.01 1.30
N HIS A 50 -2.58 -7.28 0.87
CA HIS A 50 -1.37 -8.08 0.80
C HIS A 50 -0.65 -7.95 -0.56
N ASP A 51 -1.25 -7.25 -1.52
CA ASP A 51 -0.68 -6.96 -2.83
C ASP A 51 0.31 -5.80 -2.73
N ILE A 52 1.39 -5.82 -3.53
CA ILE A 52 2.39 -4.75 -3.56
C ILE A 52 1.86 -3.50 -4.26
N LEU A 53 0.88 -3.66 -5.17
CA LEU A 53 0.42 -2.59 -6.04
C LEU A 53 -0.09 -1.34 -5.27
N PRO A 54 -0.94 -1.47 -4.23
CA PRO A 54 -1.38 -0.31 -3.46
C PRO A 54 -0.22 0.44 -2.79
N LEU A 55 0.81 -0.26 -2.32
CA LEU A 55 2.01 0.38 -1.76
C LEU A 55 2.80 1.12 -2.84
N GLY A 56 2.91 0.54 -4.04
CA GLY A 56 3.57 1.18 -5.17
C GLY A 56 2.93 2.53 -5.54
N ILE A 57 1.60 2.60 -5.52
CA ILE A 57 0.87 3.85 -5.77
C ILE A 57 1.12 4.89 -4.66
N VAL A 58 1.17 4.48 -3.39
CA VAL A 58 1.51 5.39 -2.28
C VAL A 58 2.91 5.98 -2.48
N ILE A 59 3.90 5.16 -2.84
CA ILE A 59 5.28 5.61 -3.07
C ILE A 59 5.33 6.63 -4.21
N ILE A 60 4.62 6.36 -5.32
CA ILE A 60 4.55 7.29 -6.45
C ILE A 60 3.90 8.61 -6.03
N ALA A 61 2.80 8.55 -5.27
CA ALA A 61 2.11 9.75 -4.77
C ALA A 61 3.01 10.57 -3.82
N ALA A 62 3.71 9.92 -2.89
CA ALA A 62 4.63 10.57 -1.97
C ALA A 62 5.78 11.27 -2.73
N CYS A 63 6.43 10.57 -3.67
CA CYS A 63 7.46 11.18 -4.50
C CYS A 63 6.92 12.33 -5.37
N GLY A 64 5.68 12.20 -5.86
CA GLY A 64 5.01 13.26 -6.61
C GLY A 64 4.79 14.52 -5.77
N ASN A 65 4.36 14.36 -4.52
CA ASN A 65 4.22 15.45 -3.56
C ASN A 65 5.53 16.22 -3.38
N GLU A 66 6.62 15.50 -3.09
CA GLU A 66 7.95 16.10 -2.91
C GLU A 66 8.45 16.84 -4.15
N VAL A 67 8.13 16.35 -5.35
CA VAL A 67 8.46 17.05 -6.59
C VAL A 67 7.66 18.35 -6.71
N LEU A 68 6.39 18.38 -6.32
CA LEU A 68 5.58 19.59 -6.32
C LEU A 68 6.11 20.61 -5.31
N ASP A 69 6.45 20.18 -4.10
CA ASP A 69 7.06 21.06 -3.09
C ASP A 69 8.42 21.59 -3.55
N ARG A 70 9.24 20.76 -4.20
CA ARG A 70 10.50 21.21 -4.81
C ARG A 70 10.28 22.28 -5.88
N ILE A 71 9.23 22.16 -6.69
CA ILE A 71 8.88 23.15 -7.73
C ILE A 71 8.41 24.46 -7.08
N ASN A 72 7.61 24.37 -6.01
CA ASN A 72 7.07 25.52 -5.31
C ASN A 72 8.14 26.28 -4.51
N LEU A 73 8.94 25.57 -3.70
CA LEU A 73 9.97 26.14 -2.83
C LEU A 73 11.27 26.49 -3.55
N GLY A 74 11.51 25.94 -4.74
CA GLY A 74 12.73 26.18 -5.51
C GLY A 74 13.99 25.48 -4.96
N ASN A 75 13.89 24.77 -3.83
CA ASN A 75 14.96 24.03 -3.16
C ASN A 75 14.44 22.68 -2.62
N TRP A 76 15.35 21.71 -2.44
CA TRP A 76 15.08 20.46 -1.72
C TRP A 76 15.30 20.66 -0.22
N ASN A 77 14.25 20.49 0.58
CA ASN A 77 14.36 20.45 2.03
C ASN A 77 14.56 19.00 2.52
N TRP A 78 15.77 18.47 2.33
CA TRP A 78 16.04 17.05 2.56
C TRP A 78 15.65 16.46 3.93
N PRO A 79 15.75 17.19 5.06
CA PRO A 79 15.22 16.69 6.33
C PRO A 79 13.70 16.46 6.31
N ASP A 80 12.95 17.39 5.73
CA ASP A 80 11.49 17.41 5.64
C ASP A 80 11.00 16.30 4.70
N THR A 81 11.50 16.32 3.46
CA THR A 81 11.26 15.31 2.43
C THR A 81 11.45 13.88 2.95
N ARG A 82 12.48 13.65 3.77
CA ARG A 82 12.74 12.33 4.34
C ARG A 82 11.71 11.95 5.40
N MET A 83 11.32 12.90 6.23
CA MET A 83 10.30 12.67 7.26
C MET A 83 8.91 12.49 6.64
N ASP A 84 8.57 13.23 5.61
CA ASP A 84 7.29 13.13 4.91
C ASP A 84 7.16 11.80 4.19
N LEU A 85 8.20 11.41 3.46
CA LEU A 85 8.28 10.09 2.82
C LEU A 85 8.19 8.96 3.84
N PHE A 86 8.87 9.10 4.99
CA PHE A 86 8.79 8.13 6.08
C PHE A 86 7.36 8.03 6.65
N ASN A 87 6.76 9.16 7.01
CA ASN A 87 5.42 9.23 7.59
C ASN A 87 4.36 8.66 6.63
N THR A 88 4.48 8.94 5.33
CA THR A 88 3.55 8.46 4.30
C THR A 88 3.68 6.96 4.02
N ILE A 89 4.89 6.37 4.10
CA ILE A 89 5.12 4.97 3.69
C ILE A 89 5.05 3.95 4.84
N VAL A 90 5.45 4.32 6.07
CA VAL A 90 5.74 3.34 7.12
C VAL A 90 4.52 2.48 7.47
N TRP A 91 3.33 3.08 7.59
CA TRP A 91 2.11 2.38 7.97
C TRP A 91 1.49 1.56 6.82
N PRO A 92 1.45 2.06 5.57
CA PRO A 92 1.12 1.23 4.41
C PRO A 92 2.01 -0.02 4.28
N LEU A 93 3.33 0.15 4.47
CA LEU A 93 4.27 -0.97 4.44
C LEU A 93 4.01 -1.96 5.58
N ALA A 94 3.82 -1.48 6.81
CA ALA A 94 3.49 -2.33 7.95
C ALA A 94 2.19 -3.13 7.70
N THR A 95 1.16 -2.47 7.18
CA THR A 95 -0.13 -3.10 6.84
C THR A 95 0.04 -4.20 5.78
N LEU A 96 0.83 -3.93 4.74
CA LEU A 96 1.16 -4.90 3.71
C LEU A 96 1.84 -6.15 4.29
N LEU A 97 2.86 -5.96 5.13
CA LEU A 97 3.62 -7.06 5.74
C LEU A 97 2.73 -7.92 6.65
N VAL A 98 1.89 -7.28 7.47
CA VAL A 98 0.92 -7.99 8.33
C VAL A 98 -0.07 -8.77 7.47
N ALA A 99 -0.65 -8.15 6.45
CA ALA A 99 -1.63 -8.80 5.57
C ALA A 99 -1.04 -10.03 4.85
N ARG A 100 0.21 -9.95 4.39
CA ARG A 100 0.93 -11.09 3.78
C ARG A 100 1.16 -12.22 4.78
N THR A 101 1.59 -11.88 5.98
CA THR A 101 1.86 -12.87 7.05
C THR A 101 0.58 -13.61 7.44
N VAL A 102 -0.53 -12.89 7.62
CA VAL A 102 -1.83 -13.48 7.96
C VAL A 102 -2.33 -14.40 6.84
N ARG A 103 -2.20 -13.99 5.57
CA ARG A 103 -2.57 -14.82 4.42
C ARG A 103 -1.74 -16.10 4.36
N GLY A 104 -0.41 -16.00 4.50
CA GLY A 104 0.48 -17.17 4.48
C GLY A 104 0.14 -18.19 5.57
N ARG A 105 -0.15 -17.72 6.80
CA ARG A 105 -0.59 -18.58 7.90
C ARG A 105 -1.91 -19.30 7.61
N ARG A 106 -2.87 -18.61 6.99
CA ARG A 106 -4.16 -19.20 6.59
C ARG A 106 -3.99 -20.25 5.48
N SER A 107 -3.15 -19.99 4.50
CA SER A 107 -2.81 -20.95 3.44
C SER A 107 -2.17 -22.22 4.00
N ALA A 108 -1.20 -22.10 4.92
CA ALA A 108 -0.56 -23.25 5.55
C ALA A 108 -1.52 -24.06 6.46
N ALA A 109 -2.46 -23.40 7.15
CA ALA A 109 -3.46 -24.08 7.96
C ALA A 109 -4.50 -24.83 7.11
N ALA A 110 -4.86 -24.30 5.94
CA ALA A 110 -5.77 -24.95 5.00
C ALA A 110 -5.15 -26.22 4.39
N ASP A 111 -3.86 -26.15 4.03
CA ASP A 111 -3.08 -27.28 3.51
C ASP A 111 -3.05 -28.46 4.49
N LYS A 112 -2.75 -28.20 5.78
CA LYS A 112 -2.75 -29.23 6.84
C LYS A 112 -4.12 -29.88 7.08
N LYS A 113 -5.22 -29.21 6.75
CA LYS A 113 -6.59 -29.71 6.95
C LYS A 113 -7.12 -30.45 5.72
N ALA A 114 -6.44 -30.37 4.57
CA ALA A 114 -6.80 -31.14 3.39
C ALA A 114 -6.81 -32.63 3.77
N PRO A 115 -7.93 -33.35 3.62
CA PRO A 115 -7.96 -34.78 3.87
C PRO A 115 -6.89 -35.43 3.01
N ALA A 116 -6.08 -36.32 3.60
CA ALA A 116 -5.24 -37.21 2.82
C ALA A 116 -6.14 -37.83 1.75
N GLU A 117 -5.88 -37.53 0.47
CA GLU A 117 -6.56 -38.22 -0.62
C GLU A 117 -6.52 -39.70 -0.28
N PRO A 118 -7.68 -40.40 -0.24
CA PRO A 118 -7.65 -41.83 -0.04
C PRO A 118 -6.80 -42.37 -1.19
N VAL A 119 -5.62 -42.87 -0.83
CA VAL A 119 -4.73 -43.60 -1.73
C VAL A 119 -5.64 -44.65 -2.37
N THR A 120 -5.92 -44.48 -3.65
CA THR A 120 -6.67 -45.46 -4.42
C THR A 120 -5.85 -46.73 -4.38
N GLU A 121 -6.24 -47.61 -3.47
CA GLU A 121 -5.73 -48.96 -3.37
C GLU A 121 -5.82 -49.57 -4.78
N PRO A 122 -4.70 -50.06 -5.36
CA PRO A 122 -4.72 -50.54 -6.72
C PRO A 122 -5.76 -51.66 -6.79
N ALA A 123 -6.79 -51.44 -7.62
CA ALA A 123 -7.89 -52.37 -7.81
C ALA A 123 -7.31 -53.79 -7.94
N ALA A 124 -7.59 -54.61 -6.93
CA ALA A 124 -7.17 -56.01 -6.93
C ALA A 124 -7.68 -56.64 -8.24
N ALA A 125 -6.74 -56.99 -9.11
CA ALA A 125 -7.02 -57.70 -10.33
C ALA A 125 -7.71 -59.02 -9.95
N ASN A 126 -8.99 -59.14 -10.30
CA ASN A 126 -9.74 -60.37 -10.10
C ASN A 126 -9.26 -61.38 -11.16
N PRO A 127 -8.63 -62.51 -10.79
CA PRO A 127 -8.31 -63.53 -11.78
C PRO A 127 -9.62 -64.24 -12.16
N ASP A 128 -10.06 -64.03 -13.40
CA ASP A 128 -11.10 -64.84 -14.03
C ASP A 128 -10.70 -66.32 -13.93
N PHE A 129 -11.50 -67.10 -13.20
CA PHE A 129 -11.52 -68.56 -13.35
C PHE A 129 -12.76 -68.93 -14.15
N THR A 130 -12.49 -69.45 -15.35
CA THR A 130 -13.41 -70.11 -16.30
C THR A 130 -14.27 -71.17 -15.66
#